data_AF-A0A8J5CLE0-F1
#
_entry.id   AF-A0A8J5CLE0-F1
#
_cell.length_a   1.000
_cell.length_b   1.000
_cell.length_c   1.000
_cell.angle_alpha   90.00
_cell.angle_beta   90.00
_cell.angle_gamma   90.00
#
_symmetry.space_group_name_H-M   'P 1'
#
loop_
_entity.id
_entity.type
_entity.pdbx_description
1 polymer ?
#
loop_
_entity_poly.entity_id
_entity_poly.type
_entity_poly.pdbx_seq_one_letter_code
_entity_poly.pdbx_strand_id
1 'polypeptide(L)'
;MGLFRSHCYSIYCNSLWSRFKVATLNRLKVCHTDKRLLGLPRWCSSSLAFARNGVNNLDVIRRHSMFSLMSRVELCANSSITSVRQSSAYVCGPIQQRWLGLLFVQNVG
;
A
#
# COMPACT_ATOMS: atom_id res chain seq x y z
N MET A 1 -13.96 -14.65 -5.94
CA MET A 1 -12.87 -14.12 -5.09
C MET A 1 -11.45 -14.35 -5.63
N GLY A 2 -11.17 -15.40 -6.42
CA GLY A 2 -9.80 -15.69 -6.91
C GLY A 2 -9.15 -14.58 -7.75
N LEU A 3 -9.86 -14.05 -8.75
CA LEU A 3 -9.34 -13.01 -9.66
C LEU A 3 -9.09 -11.65 -8.99
N PHE A 4 -9.99 -11.23 -8.11
CA PHE A 4 -9.78 -10.01 -7.31
C PHE A 4 -8.56 -10.17 -6.38
N ARG A 5 -8.38 -11.36 -5.80
CA ARG A 5 -7.25 -11.64 -4.93
C ARG A 5 -5.93 -11.78 -5.68
N SER A 6 -5.92 -12.22 -6.94
CA SER A 6 -4.70 -12.31 -7.73
C SER A 6 -4.30 -10.97 -8.36
N HIS A 7 -5.26 -10.19 -8.87
CA HIS A 7 -4.96 -8.97 -9.64
C HIS A 7 -5.18 -7.67 -8.87
N CYS A 8 -6.18 -7.61 -7.98
CA CYS A 8 -6.54 -6.37 -7.29
C CYS A 8 -5.99 -6.28 -5.87
N TYR A 9 -5.64 -7.41 -5.24
CA TYR A 9 -5.10 -7.44 -3.88
C TYR A 9 -3.62 -7.04 -3.83
N SER A 10 -2.78 -7.53 -4.75
CA SER A 10 -1.44 -6.98 -4.95
C SER A 10 -1.55 -5.83 -5.92
N ILE A 11 -1.90 -4.64 -5.42
CA ILE A 11 -1.96 -3.43 -6.25
C ILE A 11 -0.55 -3.19 -6.80
N TYR A 12 -0.37 -3.58 -8.06
CA TYR A 12 0.95 -3.64 -8.68
C TYR A 12 1.63 -2.27 -8.61
N CYS A 13 2.91 -2.28 -8.21
CA CYS A 13 3.71 -1.08 -8.01
C CYS A 13 3.16 -0.04 -7.01
N ASN A 14 2.20 -0.39 -6.13
CA ASN A 14 1.72 0.59 -5.14
C ASN A 14 2.82 1.12 -4.21
N SER A 15 3.86 0.33 -3.91
CA SER A 15 5.02 0.79 -3.15
C SER A 15 5.88 1.83 -3.89
N LEU A 16 5.72 1.96 -5.21
CA LEU A 16 6.41 2.95 -6.04
C LEU A 16 5.57 4.22 -6.29
N TRP A 17 4.34 4.29 -5.74
CA TRP A 17 3.46 5.42 -5.92
C TRP A 17 3.96 6.65 -5.14
N SER A 18 4.77 7.46 -5.82
CA SER A 18 5.34 8.70 -5.27
C SER A 18 4.46 9.92 -5.57
N ARG A 19 3.71 9.93 -6.68
CA ARG A 19 2.85 11.03 -7.11
C ARG A 19 1.44 10.54 -7.41
N PHE A 20 0.50 10.87 -6.53
CA PHE A 20 -0.92 10.60 -6.73
C PHE A 20 -1.75 11.68 -6.02
N LYS A 21 -2.93 11.97 -6.56
CA LYS A 21 -3.91 12.85 -5.91
C LYS A 21 -4.61 12.07 -4.80
N VAL A 22 -4.92 12.72 -3.67
CA VAL A 22 -5.72 12.12 -2.59
C VAL A 22 -7.07 11.63 -3.12
N ALA A 23 -7.67 12.39 -4.04
CA ALA A 23 -8.89 11.98 -4.75
C ALA A 23 -8.75 10.63 -5.48
N THR A 24 -7.60 10.35 -6.09
CA THR A 24 -7.32 9.08 -6.76
C THR A 24 -7.25 7.93 -5.74
N LEU A 25 -6.62 8.14 -4.59
CA LEU A 25 -6.64 7.14 -3.51
C LEU A 25 -8.03 6.89 -2.96
N ASN A 26 -8.83 7.94 -2.77
CA ASN A 26 -10.19 7.78 -2.26
C ASN A 26 -11.06 6.99 -3.24
N ARG A 27 -10.95 7.27 -4.54
CA ARG A 27 -11.60 6.46 -5.59
C ARG A 27 -11.15 5.00 -5.53
N LEU A 28 -9.84 4.77 -5.42
CA LEU A 28 -9.29 3.43 -5.31
C LEU A 28 -9.79 2.71 -4.05
N LYS A 29 -9.90 3.41 -2.91
CA LYS A 29 -10.45 2.87 -1.67
C LYS A 29 -11.90 2.46 -1.85
N VAL A 30 -12.72 3.32 -2.46
CA VAL A 30 -14.11 3.01 -2.79
C VAL A 30 -14.19 1.78 -3.69
N CYS A 31 -13.42 1.74 -4.79
CA CYS A 31 -13.36 0.59 -5.69
C CYS A 31 -12.93 -0.68 -4.95
N HIS A 32 -11.87 -0.64 -4.15
CA HIS A 32 -11.38 -1.81 -3.39
C HIS A 32 -12.43 -2.33 -2.40
N THR A 33 -13.26 -1.44 -1.83
CA THR A 33 -14.35 -1.81 -0.91
C THR A 33 -15.69 -2.08 -1.60
N ASP A 34 -15.76 -1.97 -2.94
CA ASP A 34 -17.01 -2.14 -3.68
C ASP A 34 -17.47 -3.59 -3.60
N LYS A 35 -18.65 -3.76 -3.01
CA LYS A 35 -19.30 -5.06 -2.79
C LYS A 35 -19.56 -5.80 -4.10
N ARG A 36 -19.74 -5.06 -5.20
CA ARG A 36 -19.92 -5.62 -6.55
C ARG A 36 -18.68 -6.37 -7.02
N LEU A 37 -17.50 -5.81 -6.79
CA LEU A 37 -16.22 -6.44 -7.14
C LEU A 37 -15.90 -7.63 -6.23
N LEU A 38 -16.41 -7.60 -5.00
CA LEU A 38 -16.26 -8.67 -4.02
C LEU A 38 -17.33 -9.78 -4.13
N GLY A 39 -18.36 -9.60 -4.97
CA GLY A 39 -19.48 -10.54 -5.07
C GLY A 39 -20.30 -10.66 -3.78
N LEU A 40 -20.34 -9.59 -2.97
CA LEU A 40 -21.00 -9.57 -1.68
C LEU A 40 -22.42 -8.97 -1.75
N PRO A 41 -23.36 -9.41 -0.90
CA PRO A 41 -24.68 -8.81 -0.80
C PRO A 41 -24.60 -7.34 -0.37
N ARG A 42 -25.51 -6.49 -0.88
CA ARG A 42 -25.51 -5.04 -0.60
C ARG A 42 -25.66 -4.70 0.89
N TRP A 43 -26.34 -5.55 1.64
CA TRP A 43 -26.58 -5.40 3.08
C TRP A 43 -25.38 -5.85 3.94
N CYS A 44 -24.40 -6.55 3.38
CA CYS A 44 -23.21 -6.95 4.12
C CYS A 44 -22.24 -5.77 4.24
N SER A 45 -21.61 -5.59 5.40
CA SER A 45 -20.54 -4.61 5.56
C SER A 45 -19.26 -5.11 4.87
N SER A 46 -18.65 -4.27 4.03
CA SER A 46 -17.39 -4.61 3.37
C SER A 46 -16.26 -4.85 4.37
N SER A 47 -16.21 -4.08 5.47
CA SER A 47 -15.21 -4.28 6.53
C SER A 47 -15.39 -5.61 7.25
N LEU A 48 -16.64 -6.00 7.54
CA LEU A 48 -16.96 -7.30 8.13
C LEU A 48 -16.61 -8.44 7.17
N ALA A 49 -16.82 -8.26 5.87
CA ALA A 49 -16.45 -9.26 4.87
C ALA A 49 -14.93 -9.40 4.74
N PHE A 50 -14.16 -8.32 4.78
CA PHE A 50 -12.69 -8.37 4.83
C PHE A 50 -12.20 -9.12 6.07
N ALA A 51 -12.78 -8.84 7.24
CA ALA A 51 -12.45 -9.52 8.48
C ALA A 51 -12.79 -11.03 8.42
N ARG A 52 -14.00 -11.38 7.98
CA ARG A 52 -14.46 -12.79 7.88
C ARG A 52 -13.66 -13.60 6.86
N ASN A 53 -13.21 -12.98 5.77
CA ASN A 53 -12.45 -13.66 4.71
C ASN A 53 -10.92 -13.58 4.92
N GLY A 54 -10.44 -12.94 6.00
CA GLY A 54 -9.01 -12.76 6.24
C GLY A 54 -8.30 -11.97 5.15
N VAL A 55 -8.99 -11.00 4.55
CA VAL A 55 -8.46 -10.17 3.45
C VAL A 55 -8.11 -8.79 3.99
N ASN A 56 -6.87 -8.36 3.78
CA ASN A 56 -6.41 -7.05 4.22
C ASN A 56 -7.14 -5.91 3.49
N ASN A 57 -7.37 -4.81 4.19
CA ASN A 57 -7.88 -3.59 3.57
C ASN A 57 -6.78 -2.92 2.73
N LEU A 58 -7.18 -1.96 1.89
CA LEU A 58 -6.27 -1.19 1.05
C LEU A 58 -5.10 -0.60 1.85
N ASP A 59 -5.37 0.00 3.01
CA ASP A 59 -4.33 0.66 3.81
C ASP A 59 -3.28 -0.33 4.37
N VAL A 60 -3.70 -1.54 4.74
CA VAL A 60 -2.80 -2.62 5.19
C VAL A 60 -2.01 -3.18 4.01
N ILE A 61 -2.64 -3.41 2.85
CA ILE A 61 -1.95 -3.86 1.63
C ILE A 61 -0.85 -2.86 1.25
N ARG A 62 -1.16 -1.57 1.33
CA ARG A 62 -0.22 -0.50 0.98
C ARG A 62 0.97 -0.46 1.93
N ARG A 63 0.72 -0.53 3.24
CA ARG A 63 1.77 -0.59 4.27
C ARG A 63 2.64 -1.83 4.12
N HIS A 64 2.03 -3.00 3.95
CA HIS A 64 2.76 -4.25 3.78
C HIS A 64 3.65 -4.23 2.53
N SER A 65 3.11 -3.77 1.40
CA SER A 65 3.86 -3.67 0.14
C SER A 65 5.02 -2.67 0.26
N MET A 66 4.82 -1.57 0.98
CA MET A 66 5.86 -0.57 1.22
C MET A 66 6.95 -1.11 2.13
N PHE A 67 6.59 -1.70 3.28
CA PHE A 67 7.53 -2.32 4.20
C PHE A 67 8.37 -3.39 3.50
N SER A 68 7.72 -4.27 2.74
CA SER A 68 8.39 -5.30 1.95
C SER A 68 9.39 -4.72 0.93
N LEU A 69 9.06 -3.60 0.28
CA LEU A 69 10.00 -2.91 -0.61
C LEU A 69 11.17 -2.30 0.18
N MET A 70 10.90 -1.60 1.28
CA MET A 70 11.93 -0.99 2.12
C MET A 70 12.90 -2.04 2.65
N SER A 71 12.41 -3.15 3.20
CA SER A 71 13.27 -4.24 3.68
C SER A 71 14.15 -4.81 2.57
N ARG A 72 13.63 -4.96 1.34
CA ARG A 72 14.45 -5.38 0.19
C ARG A 72 15.50 -4.36 -0.19
N VAL A 73 15.18 -3.07 -0.15
CA VAL A 73 16.15 -1.99 -0.42
C VAL A 73 17.26 -1.98 0.65
N GLU A 74 16.90 -2.17 1.92
CA GLU A 74 17.85 -2.20 3.03
C GLU A 74 18.78 -3.42 3.00
N LEU A 75 18.27 -4.57 2.62
CA LEU A 75 19.04 -5.82 2.50
C LEU A 75 19.76 -5.94 1.15
N CYS A 76 19.56 -5.00 0.22
CA CYS A 76 20.14 -5.08 -1.11
C CYS A 76 21.66 -4.81 -1.06
N ALA A 77 22.46 -5.78 -1.47
CA ALA A 77 23.91 -5.64 -1.62
C ALA A 77 24.33 -5.02 -2.98
N ASN A 78 23.37 -4.61 -3.82
CA ASN A 78 23.69 -3.96 -5.09
C ASN A 78 24.33 -2.59 -4.84
N SER A 79 25.49 -2.34 -5.45
CA SER A 79 26.27 -1.12 -5.24
C SER A 79 25.51 0.14 -5.67
N SER A 80 24.77 0.10 -6.78
CA SER A 80 23.98 1.25 -7.24
C SER A 80 22.86 1.60 -6.28
N ILE A 81 22.13 0.60 -5.77
CA ILE A 81 21.06 0.81 -4.78
C ILE A 81 21.66 1.29 -3.45
N THR A 82 22.81 0.75 -3.06
CA THR A 82 23.53 1.17 -1.84
C THR A 82 23.97 2.63 -1.94
N SER A 83 24.52 3.06 -3.09
CA SER A 83 24.90 4.46 -3.32
C SER A 83 23.69 5.39 -3.28
N VAL A 84 22.56 4.99 -3.87
CA VAL A 84 21.31 5.77 -3.78
C VAL A 84 20.83 5.85 -2.33
N ARG A 85 20.81 4.73 -1.58
CA ARG A 85 20.41 4.70 -0.17
C ARG A 85 21.26 5.62 0.70
N GLN A 86 22.58 5.62 0.48
CA GLN A 86 23.53 6.45 1.21
C GLN A 86 23.52 7.92 0.77
N SER A 87 22.86 8.25 -0.35
CA SER A 87 22.75 9.63 -0.82
C SER A 87 21.84 10.46 0.09
N SER A 88 22.19 11.73 0.26
CA SER A 88 21.35 12.72 0.95
C SER A 88 19.99 12.89 0.27
N ALA A 89 19.92 12.67 -1.04
CA ALA A 89 18.68 12.72 -1.82
C ALA A 89 17.68 11.62 -1.42
N TYR A 90 18.16 10.46 -0.95
CA TYR A 90 17.29 9.41 -0.44
C TYR A 90 16.88 9.70 1.01
N VAL A 91 17.83 9.99 1.90
CA VAL A 91 17.58 10.20 3.34
C VAL A 91 16.65 11.40 3.58
N CYS A 92 16.92 12.53 2.92
CA CYS A 92 16.12 13.75 3.04
C CYS A 92 15.01 13.85 1.97
N GLY A 93 14.88 12.83 1.12
CA GLY A 93 13.99 12.85 -0.02
C GLY A 93 12.51 12.79 0.37
N PRO A 94 11.62 13.37 -0.46
CA PRO A 94 10.17 13.29 -0.24
C PRO A 94 9.64 11.86 -0.30
N ILE A 95 10.38 10.95 -0.97
CA ILE A 95 10.02 9.53 -1.03
C ILE A 95 10.19 8.85 0.34
N GLN A 96 11.29 9.11 1.03
CA GLN A 96 11.56 8.53 2.35
C GLN A 96 10.58 9.07 3.40
N GLN A 97 10.32 10.39 3.40
CA GLN A 97 9.29 10.98 4.28
C GLN A 97 7.91 10.35 4.04
N ARG A 98 7.55 10.11 2.78
CA ARG A 98 6.29 9.46 2.43
C ARG A 98 6.23 8.01 2.90
N TRP A 99 7.32 7.27 2.73
CA TRP A 99 7.40 5.88 3.17
C TRP A 99 7.27 5.77 4.69
N LEU A 100 7.96 6.65 5.43
CA LEU A 100 7.83 6.77 6.87
C LEU A 100 6.40 7.12 7.29
N GLY A 101 5.76 8.11 6.64
CA GLY A 101 4.38 8.49 6.94
C GLY A 101 3.32 7.44 6.61
N LEU A 102 3.63 6.48 5.73
CA LEU A 102 2.76 5.32 5.50
C LEU A 102 2.95 4.23 6.55
N LEU A 103 4.18 4.00 7.02
CA LEU A 103 4.50 2.96 8.00
C LEU A 103 4.15 3.37 9.43
N PHE A 104 4.53 4.59 9.81
CA PHE A 104 4.28 5.17 11.12
C PHE A 104 3.08 6.10 10.98
N VAL A 105 1.93 5.65 11.49
CA VAL A 105 0.77 6.52 11.67
C VAL A 105 1.22 7.67 12.55
N GLN A 106 1.29 8.90 12.01
CA GLN A 106 1.34 10.08 12.86
C GLN A 106 0.03 10.10 13.64
N ASN A 107 0.08 9.70 14.91
CA ASN A 107 -0.92 10.06 15.90
C ASN A 107 -0.89 11.59 16.00
N VAL A 108 -1.66 12.25 15.16
CA VAL A 108 -2.06 13.63 15.40
C VAL A 108 -3.08 13.53 16.53
N GLY A 109 -2.60 13.82 17.75
CA GLY A 109 -3.45 14.11 18.90
C GLY A 109 -4.13 15.46 18.75
#